data_AF-A0A252EDA0-F1
#
_entry.id   AF-A0A252EDA0-F1
#
_cell.length_a   1.000
_cell.length_b   1.000
_cell.length_c   1.000
_cell.angle_alpha   90.00
_cell.angle_beta   90.00
_cell.angle_gamma   90.00
#
_symmetry.space_group_name_H-M   'P 1'
#
loop_
_entity.id
_entity.type
_entity.pdbx_description
1 polymer ?
#
loop_
_entity_poly.entity_id
_entity_poly.type
_entity_poly.pdbx_seq_one_letter_code
_entity_poly.pdbx_strand_id
1 'polypeptide(L)' 'MQNTTQFEQHRAVLEQHVHRTVTDPDIRQVMLEHIGAMGVAMHAESMNTDAALRLYDVRRRSPLRRFVLGVVESVA' A
#
# COMPACT_ATOMS: atom_id res chain seq x y z
N MET A 1 3.21 -5.36 -6.39
CA MET A 1 2.23 -5.20 -7.49
C MET A 1 1.12 -6.24 -7.49
N GLN A 2 1.36 -7.51 -7.11
CA GLN A 2 0.32 -8.56 -7.09
C GLN A 2 -0.84 -8.28 -6.09
N ASN A 3 -0.55 -7.65 -4.94
CA ASN A 3 -1.57 -7.24 -3.95
C ASN A 3 -2.53 -6.17 -4.49
N THR A 4 -2.04 -5.22 -5.30
CA THR A 4 -2.87 -4.18 -5.91
C THR A 4 -3.87 -4.81 -6.88
N THR A 5 -3.44 -5.82 -7.63
CA THR A 5 -4.30 -6.53 -8.58
C THR A 5 -5.42 -7.32 -7.88
N GLN A 6 -5.11 -7.97 -6.74
CA GLN A 6 -6.11 -8.68 -5.95
C GLN A 6 -7.11 -7.72 -5.29
N PHE A 7 -6.64 -6.59 -4.77
CA PHE A 7 -7.52 -5.58 -4.20
C PHE A 7 -8.51 -5.04 -5.22
N GLU A 8 -8.05 -4.66 -6.42
CA GLU A 8 -8.95 -4.18 -7.47
C GLU A 8 -9.99 -5.22 -7.89
N GLN A 9 -9.61 -6.51 -7.93
CA GLN A 9 -10.55 -7.60 -8.19
C GLN A 9 -11.62 -7.71 -7.10
N HIS A 10 -11.23 -7.68 -5.83
CA HIS A 10 -12.17 -7.71 -4.71
C HIS A 10 -13.05 -6.46 -4.67
N ARG A 11 -12.50 -5.29 -4.99
CA ARG A 11 -13.22 -4.02 -5.10
C ARG A 11 -14.33 -4.10 -6.15
N ALA A 12 -14.00 -4.59 -7.35
CA ALA A 12 -14.98 -4.75 -8.43
C ALA A 12 -16.11 -5.73 -8.08
N VAL A 13 -15.79 -6.83 -7.40
CA VAL A 13 -16.80 -7.79 -6.91
C VAL A 13 -17.71 -7.15 -5.87
N LEU A 14 -17.14 -6.35 -4.95
CA LEU A 14 -17.90 -5.64 -3.93
C LEU A 14 -18.82 -4.57 -4.53
N GLU A 15 -18.34 -3.78 -5.49
CA GLU A 15 -19.16 -2.80 -6.22
C GLU A 15 -20.32 -3.49 -6.94
N GLN A 16 -20.06 -4.60 -7.63
CA GLN A 16 -21.10 -5.37 -8.30
C GLN A 16 -22.12 -5.95 -7.30
N HIS A 17 -21.66 -6.38 -6.12
CA HIS A 17 -22.55 -6.84 -5.07
C HIS A 17 -23.46 -5.71 -4.58
N VAL A 18 -22.90 -4.54 -4.27
CA VAL A 18 -23.65 -3.34 -3.86
C VAL A 18 -24.67 -2.92 -4.90
N HIS A 19 -24.32 -2.96 -6.19
CA HIS A 19 -25.27 -2.69 -7.28
C HIS A 19 -26.45 -3.66 -7.32
N ARG A 20 -26.27 -4.90 -6.86
CA ARG A 20 -27.31 -5.95 -6.90
C ARG A 20 -28.17 -5.99 -5.64
N THR A 21 -27.58 -5.71 -4.48
CA THR A 21 -28.24 -5.92 -3.18
C THR A 21 -28.82 -4.65 -2.57
N VAL A 22 -28.26 -3.48 -2.90
CA VAL A 22 -28.73 -2.21 -2.37
C VAL A 22 -29.73 -1.59 -3.33
N THR A 23 -31.01 -1.69 -2.98
CA THR A 23 -32.13 -1.15 -3.76
C THR A 23 -32.27 0.35 -3.63
N ASP A 24 -32.05 0.88 -2.43
CA ASP A 24 -32.06 2.32 -2.15
C ASP A 24 -30.93 3.03 -2.93
N PRO A 25 -31.25 3.98 -3.83
CA PRO A 25 -30.27 4.63 -4.68
C PRO A 25 -29.30 5.52 -3.91
N ASP A 26 -29.76 6.19 -2.85
CA ASP A 26 -28.94 7.13 -2.09
C ASP A 26 -27.94 6.36 -1.21
N ILE A 27 -28.40 5.29 -0.56
CA ILE A 27 -27.53 4.40 0.22
C ILE A 27 -26.52 3.72 -0.71
N ARG A 28 -26.96 3.26 -1.88
CA ARG A 28 -26.07 2.64 -2.87
C ARG A 28 -24.98 3.59 -3.33
N GLN A 29 -25.33 4.85 -3.61
CA GLN A 29 -24.36 5.86 -4.02
C GLN A 29 -23.32 6.11 -2.93
N VAL A 30 -23.75 6.31 -1.67
CA VAL A 30 -22.83 6.52 -0.54
C VAL A 30 -21.87 5.33 -0.36
N MET A 31 -22.38 4.10 -0.49
CA MET A 31 -21.55 2.91 -0.38
C MET A 31 -20.51 2.82 -1.51
N LEU A 32 -20.89 3.14 -2.75
CA LEU A 32 -19.97 3.14 -3.89
C LEU A 32 -18.92 4.25 -3.76
N GLU A 33 -19.30 5.44 -3.32
CA GLU A 33 -18.37 6.55 -3.03
C GLU A 33 -17.35 6.15 -1.97
N HIS A 34 -17.80 5.49 -0.89
CA HIS A 34 -16.90 5.02 0.17
C HIS A 34 -15.92 3.94 -0.33
N ILE A 35 -16.39 2.98 -1.13
CA ILE A 35 -15.54 1.96 -1.75
C ILE A 35 -14.49 2.60 -2.67
N GLY A 36 -14.89 3.61 -3.45
CA GLY A 36 -13.97 4.40 -4.28
C GLY A 36 -12.89 5.11 -3.45
N ALA A 37 -13.29 5.78 -2.37
CA ALA A 37 -12.37 6.47 -1.46
C ALA A 37 -11.36 5.52 -0.80
N MET A 38 -11.81 4.33 -0.38
CA MET A 38 -10.91 3.28 0.14
C MET A 38 -9.87 2.85 -0.90
N GLY A 39 -10.25 2.73 -2.18
CA GLY A 39 -9.32 2.38 -3.25
C GLY A 39 -8.22 3.44 -3.46
N VAL A 40 -8.59 4.72 -3.42
CA VAL A 40 -7.63 5.83 -3.50
C VAL A 40 -6.67 5.80 -2.30
N ALA A 41 -7.19 5.59 -1.09
CA ALA A 41 -6.38 5.49 0.12
C ALA A 41 -5.38 4.33 0.05
N MET A 42 -5.82 3.15 -0.40
CA MET A 42 -4.92 1.99 -0.55
C MET A 42 -3.84 2.24 -1.61
N HIS A 43 -4.16 2.93 -2.71
CA HIS A 43 -3.15 3.28 -3.72
C HIS A 43 -2.08 4.20 -3.13
N ALA A 44 -2.49 5.22 -2.37
CA ALA A 44 -1.59 6.12 -1.66
C ALA A 44 -0.71 5.37 -0.62
N GLU A 45 -1.30 4.44 0.14
CA GLU A 45 -0.57 3.59 1.08
C GLU A 45 0.45 2.69 0.39
N SER A 46 0.08 2.08 -0.74
CA SER A 46 0.99 1.27 -1.55
C SER A 46 2.18 2.10 -2.07
N MET A 47 1.96 3.34 -2.51
CA MET A 47 3.03 4.23 -2.97
C MET A 47 3.96 4.63 -1.81
N ASN A 48 3.40 4.98 -0.66
CA ASN A 48 4.18 5.33 0.54
C ASN A 48 5.02 4.15 1.02
N THR A 49 4.45 2.95 1.03
CA THR A 49 5.15 1.72 1.41
C THR A 49 6.30 1.41 0.45
N ASP A 50 6.07 1.53 -0.87
CA ASP A 50 7.14 1.33 -1.87
C ASP A 50 8.27 2.36 -1.70
N ALA A 51 7.92 3.63 -1.46
CA ALA A 51 8.92 4.69 -1.19
C ALA A 51 9.74 4.39 0.07
N ALA A 52 9.09 3.94 1.15
CA ALA A 52 9.76 3.55 2.39
C ALA A 52 10.71 2.36 2.20
N LEU A 53 10.30 1.34 1.43
CA LEU A 53 11.14 0.19 1.10
C LEU A 53 12.36 0.59 0.27
N ARG A 54 12.20 1.48 -0.71
CA ARG A 54 13.33 2.02 -1.49
C ARG A 54 14.34 2.75 -0.61
N LEU A 55 13.87 3.59 0.33
CA LEU A 55 14.74 4.28 1.29
C LEU A 55 15.48 3.28 2.20
N TYR A 56 14.79 2.24 2.65
CA TYR A 56 15.39 1.18 3.48
C TYR A 56 16.49 0.42 2.72
N ASP A 57 16.26 0.04 1.47
CA ASP A 57 17.24 -0.68 0.64
C ASP A 57 18.48 0.19 0.35
N VAL A 58 18.30 1.49 0.07
CA VAL A 58 19.42 2.43 -0.06
C VAL A 58 20.24 2.51 1.23
N ARG A 59 19.58 2.57 2.39
CA ARG A 59 20.27 2.61 3.69
C ARG A 59 21.04 1.31 3.97
N ARG A 60 20.52 0.16 3.54
CA ARG A 60 21.16 -1.16 3.72
C ARG A 60 22.36 -1.36 2.80
N ARG A 61 22.33 -0.82 1.57
CA ARG A 61 23.42 -0.92 0.58
C ARG A 61 24.51 0.16 0.71
N SER A 62 24.36 1.09 1.66
CA SER A 62 25.37 2.11 1.93
C SER A 62 26.73 1.48 2.28
N PRO A 63 27.80 1.75 1.49
CA PRO A 63 29.15 1.25 1.78
C PRO A 63 29.73 1.80 3.09
N LEU A 64 29.17 2.91 3.62
CA LEU A 64 29.55 3.47 4.91
C LEU A 64 29.19 2.54 6.09
N ARG A 65 28.25 1.60 5.91
CA ARG A 65 27.90 0.63 6.96
C ARG A 65 29.05 -0.35 7.27
N ARG A 66 29.93 -0.61 6.30
CA ARG A 66 31.13 -1.44 6.49
C ARG A 66 32.25 -0.67 7.21
N PHE A 67 32.34 0.64 7.02
CA PHE A 67 33.29 1.50 7.73
C PHE A 67 32.94 1.68 9.21
N VAL A 68 31.65 1.74 9.57
CA VAL A 68 31.25 1.86 10.98
C VAL A 68 31.49 0.57 11.78
N LEU A 69 31.39 -0.61 11.16
CA LEU A 69 31.79 -1.87 11.83
C LEU A 69 33.32 -2.03 11.94
N GLY A 70 34.07 -1.58 10.93
CA GLY A 70 35.54 -1.71 10.94
C GLY A 70 36.27 -0.79 11.94
N VAL A 71 35.66 0.32 12.36
CA VAL A 71 36.26 1.23 13.37
C VAL A 71 36.05 0.72 14.80
N VAL A 72 34.98 -0.06 15.06
CA VAL A 72 34.72 -0.60 16.40
C VAL A 72 35.57 -1.85 16.69
N GLU A 73 36.03 -2.59 15.68
CA GLU A 73 36.88 -3.78 15.87
C GLU A 73 38.38 -3.47 16.08
N SER A 74 38.83 -2.21 15.97
CA SER A 74 40.23 -1.80 16.26
C SER A 74 40.42 -1.14 17.63
N VAL A 75 39.42 -1.23 18.52
CA VAL A 75 39.53 -0.81 19.92
C VAL A 75 39.08 -1.96 20.83
N ALA A 76 39.88 -3.03 20.86
CA ALA A 76 39.85 -4.07 21.88
C ALA A 76 41.24 -4.67 22.05
#